data_AF-A0A932RF88-F1
#
_entry.id   AF-A0A932RF88-F1
#
_cell.length_a   1.000
_cell.length_b   1.000
_cell.length_c   1.000
_cell.angle_alpha   90.00
_cell.angle_beta   90.00
_cell.angle_gamma   90.00
#
_symmetry.space_group_name_H-M   'P 1'
#
loop_
_entity.id
_entity.type
_entity.pdbx_description
1 polymer ?
#
loop_
_entity_poly.entity_id
_entity_poly.type
_entity_poly.pdbx_seq_one_letter_code
_entity_poly.pdbx_strand_id
1 'polypeptide(L)'
;MREKPFDFIRDTKLIETQSEHFLRILSIGTISTNVFLRRLHNFALGMDWIVKAIIPKTQWPKIDFREKRGVTLEEHRKILAGERNAEWRAYYNVLWHVGGSQSDIANLCAEDVNWEDNVISYSRMKTGAVIQLHFGTELASVLSDLPGQGLLFPRIANMKESDRASLFRRRCRLVGISGVSLHSYRYSWAERARSAGYPERFAQEALGHNRAYKILGEFESRG
;
A
#
# COMPACT_ATOMS: atom_id res chain seq x y z
N MET A 1 11.45 -18.80 -2.08
CA MET A 1 10.23 -18.40 -1.33
C MET A 1 10.19 -19.13 0.00
N ARG A 2 9.74 -18.47 1.08
CA ARG A 2 9.68 -19.07 2.44
C ARG A 2 8.28 -19.57 2.84
N GLU A 3 7.27 -19.38 2.00
CA GLU A 3 5.92 -19.84 2.32
C GLU A 3 5.86 -21.37 2.29
N LYS A 4 5.21 -21.97 3.31
CA LYS A 4 5.04 -23.42 3.46
C LYS A 4 4.49 -24.13 2.22
N PRO A 5 3.57 -23.55 1.41
CA PRO A 5 3.11 -24.21 0.20
C PRO A 5 4.25 -24.57 -0.76
N PHE A 6 5.32 -23.79 -0.83
CA PHE A 6 6.44 -24.11 -1.75
C PHE A 6 7.28 -25.31 -1.31
N ASP A 7 7.10 -25.83 -0.08
CA ASP A 7 7.86 -26.98 0.40
C ASP A 7 7.57 -28.24 -0.43
N PHE A 8 6.41 -28.32 -1.11
CA PHE A 8 6.07 -29.41 -2.04
C PHE A 8 6.96 -29.50 -3.27
N ILE A 9 7.67 -28.43 -3.63
CA ILE A 9 8.54 -28.39 -4.82
C ILE A 9 9.96 -27.92 -4.50
N ARG A 10 10.28 -27.65 -3.22
CA ARG A 10 11.53 -27.00 -2.82
C ARG A 10 12.75 -27.83 -3.18
N ASP A 11 12.64 -29.14 -3.00
CA ASP A 11 13.71 -30.10 -3.22
C ASP A 11 13.43 -31.02 -4.42
N THR A 12 12.35 -30.75 -5.15
CA THR A 12 11.97 -31.51 -6.36
C THR A 12 12.82 -31.05 -7.53
N LYS A 13 13.39 -31.99 -8.29
CA LYS A 13 14.12 -31.64 -9.51
C LYS A 13 13.17 -31.04 -10.52
N LEU A 14 13.67 -30.10 -11.31
CA LEU A 14 12.86 -29.40 -12.29
C LEU A 14 12.22 -30.35 -13.32
N ILE A 15 12.97 -31.37 -13.76
CA ILE A 15 12.51 -32.40 -14.70
C ILE A 15 11.42 -33.32 -14.10
N GLU A 16 11.37 -33.44 -12.78
CA GLU A 16 10.38 -34.23 -12.05
C GLU A 16 9.14 -33.39 -11.67
N THR A 17 9.15 -32.09 -11.98
CA THR A 17 8.07 -31.18 -11.59
C THR A 17 6.85 -31.33 -12.52
N GLN A 18 5.75 -31.84 -11.97
CA GLN A 18 4.49 -32.04 -12.68
C GLN A 18 3.43 -30.97 -12.33
N SER A 19 2.37 -30.92 -13.13
CA SER A 19 1.21 -30.01 -12.94
C SER A 19 0.54 -30.22 -11.58
N GLU A 20 0.45 -31.46 -11.10
CA GLU A 20 -0.15 -31.82 -9.82
C GLU A 20 0.53 -31.13 -8.63
N HIS A 21 1.86 -31.00 -8.66
CA HIS A 21 2.60 -30.27 -7.63
C HIS A 21 2.14 -28.82 -7.57
N PHE A 22 1.98 -28.17 -8.71
CA PHE A 22 1.55 -26.78 -8.78
C PHE A 22 0.09 -26.61 -8.36
N LEU A 23 -0.80 -27.51 -8.80
CA LEU A 23 -2.20 -27.50 -8.40
C LEU A 23 -2.35 -27.67 -6.88
N ARG A 24 -1.53 -28.53 -6.26
CA ARG A 24 -1.49 -28.70 -4.81
C ARG A 24 -1.01 -27.43 -4.09
N ILE A 25 0.02 -26.77 -4.61
CA ILE A 25 0.49 -25.48 -4.06
C ILE A 25 -0.61 -24.42 -4.16
N LEU A 26 -1.31 -24.36 -5.28
CA LEU A 26 -2.38 -23.41 -5.52
C LEU A 26 -3.63 -23.66 -4.66
N SER A 27 -3.93 -24.93 -4.32
CA SER A 27 -5.11 -25.28 -3.51
C SER A 27 -4.96 -24.92 -2.03
N ILE A 28 -3.75 -24.98 -1.49
CA ILE A 28 -3.45 -24.60 -0.09
C ILE A 28 -2.90 -23.18 0.03
N GLY A 29 -2.45 -22.60 -1.08
CA GLY A 29 -1.78 -21.33 -1.16
C GLY A 29 -2.74 -20.15 -1.04
N THR A 30 -2.16 -18.95 -0.92
CA THR A 30 -2.92 -17.70 -0.99
C THR A 30 -2.75 -17.04 -2.35
N ILE A 31 -3.34 -15.86 -2.52
CA ILE A 31 -3.12 -15.02 -3.70
C ILE A 31 -1.61 -14.77 -3.92
N SER A 32 -0.82 -14.53 -2.86
CA SER A 32 0.63 -14.33 -2.99
C SER A 32 1.30 -15.58 -3.56
N THR A 33 0.93 -16.76 -3.05
CA THR A 33 1.43 -18.04 -3.52
C THR A 33 1.17 -18.22 -5.01
N ASN A 34 -0.03 -17.92 -5.51
CA ASN A 34 -0.35 -17.96 -6.95
C ASN A 34 0.52 -16.97 -7.75
N VAL A 35 0.62 -15.70 -7.32
CA VAL A 35 1.46 -14.69 -8.01
C VAL A 35 2.91 -15.15 -8.10
N PHE A 36 3.46 -15.63 -7.00
CA PHE A 36 4.86 -16.02 -6.91
C PHE A 36 5.15 -17.31 -7.67
N LEU A 37 4.30 -18.33 -7.57
CA LEU A 37 4.44 -19.56 -8.34
C LEU A 37 4.36 -19.27 -9.84
N ARG A 38 3.46 -18.40 -10.28
CA ARG A 38 3.36 -17.98 -11.69
C ARG A 38 4.60 -17.24 -12.16
N ARG A 39 5.18 -16.36 -11.33
CA ARG A 39 6.45 -15.68 -11.65
C ARG A 39 7.60 -16.66 -11.79
N LEU A 40 7.72 -17.61 -10.86
CA LEU A 40 8.76 -18.63 -10.89
C LEU A 40 8.63 -19.52 -12.13
N HIS A 41 7.40 -19.96 -12.44
CA HIS A 41 7.08 -20.74 -13.62
C HIS A 41 7.46 -20.01 -14.91
N ASN A 42 7.01 -18.76 -15.07
CA ASN A 42 7.33 -17.94 -16.25
C ASN A 42 8.84 -17.67 -16.37
N PHE A 43 9.53 -17.47 -15.26
CA PHE A 43 10.98 -17.29 -15.25
C PHE A 43 11.70 -18.55 -15.72
N ALA A 44 11.35 -19.72 -15.18
CA ALA A 44 11.94 -20.99 -15.59
C ALA A 44 11.67 -21.31 -17.08
N LEU A 45 10.49 -20.92 -17.58
CA LEU A 45 10.13 -21.06 -18.99
C LEU A 45 10.94 -20.11 -19.88
N GLY A 46 11.12 -18.85 -19.47
CA GLY A 46 11.90 -17.86 -20.23
C GLY A 46 13.41 -18.10 -20.20
N MET A 47 13.90 -18.91 -19.26
CA MET A 47 15.30 -19.35 -19.19
C MET A 47 15.55 -20.70 -19.88
N ASP A 48 14.53 -21.27 -20.55
CA ASP A 48 14.55 -22.60 -21.16
C ASP A 48 14.90 -23.75 -20.20
N TRP A 49 14.76 -23.53 -18.89
CA TRP A 49 14.99 -24.59 -17.89
C TRP A 49 13.87 -25.63 -17.90
N ILE A 50 12.67 -25.22 -18.31
CA ILE A 50 11.56 -26.11 -18.64
C ILE A 50 11.19 -25.94 -20.11
N VAL A 51 11.13 -27.05 -20.84
CA VAL A 51 10.87 -27.06 -22.29
C VAL A 51 9.40 -26.72 -22.62
N LYS A 52 8.49 -26.93 -21.66
CA LYS A 52 7.06 -26.65 -21.83
C LYS A 52 6.44 -26.18 -20.52
N ALA A 53 5.38 -25.39 -20.64
CA ALA A 53 4.62 -24.92 -19.50
C ALA A 53 4.02 -26.09 -18.69
N ILE A 54 4.43 -26.20 -17.42
CA ILE A 54 3.92 -27.17 -16.44
C ILE A 54 2.40 -27.05 -16.24
N ILE A 55 1.86 -25.84 -16.19
CA ILE A 55 0.41 -25.58 -16.21
C ILE A 55 0.07 -24.70 -17.43
N PRO A 56 -0.92 -25.08 -18.26
CA PRO A 56 -1.41 -24.25 -19.36
C PRO A 56 -1.92 -22.89 -18.86
N LYS A 57 -1.69 -21.82 -19.64
CA LYS A 57 -2.07 -20.44 -19.26
C LYS A 57 -3.53 -20.31 -18.77
N THR A 58 -4.46 -21.06 -19.37
CA THR A 58 -5.89 -21.05 -19.07
C THR A 58 -6.26 -21.74 -17.75
N GLN A 59 -5.41 -22.65 -17.26
CA GLN A 59 -5.66 -23.43 -16.04
C GLN A 59 -5.13 -22.74 -14.77
N TRP A 60 -4.47 -21.59 -14.93
CA TRP A 60 -4.04 -20.80 -13.79
C TRP A 60 -5.24 -20.11 -13.10
N PRO A 61 -5.41 -20.24 -11.77
CA PRO A 61 -6.50 -19.58 -11.07
C PRO A 61 -6.46 -18.06 -11.26
N LYS A 62 -7.62 -17.44 -11.42
CA LYS A 62 -7.74 -15.98 -11.48
C LYS A 62 -7.23 -15.36 -10.19
N ILE A 63 -6.50 -14.25 -10.32
CA ILE A 63 -5.93 -13.51 -9.20
C ILE A 63 -6.91 -12.40 -8.87
N ASP A 64 -7.84 -12.69 -7.97
CA ASP A 64 -8.86 -11.72 -7.55
C ASP A 64 -8.41 -11.07 -6.23
N PHE A 65 -7.91 -9.84 -6.34
CA PHE A 65 -7.58 -9.05 -5.16
C PHE A 65 -8.87 -8.55 -4.50
N ARG A 66 -8.92 -8.59 -3.17
CA ARG A 66 -10.04 -7.99 -2.43
C ARG A 66 -10.17 -6.51 -2.80
N GLU A 67 -11.41 -6.05 -2.93
CA GLU A 67 -11.70 -4.64 -3.14
C GLU A 67 -11.11 -3.81 -2.00
N LYS A 68 -10.43 -2.73 -2.38
CA LYS A 68 -9.88 -1.74 -1.44
C LYS A 68 -10.81 -0.54 -1.49
N ARG A 69 -11.26 -0.11 -0.31
CA ARG A 69 -12.10 1.09 -0.13
C ARG A 69 -11.44 2.13 0.77
N GLY A 70 -11.96 3.35 0.71
CA GLY A 70 -11.69 4.40 1.70
C GLY A 70 -12.20 4.04 3.09
N VAL A 71 -11.49 4.54 4.10
CA VAL A 71 -12.03 4.72 5.46
C VAL A 71 -13.10 5.81 5.40
N THR A 72 -14.26 5.59 6.00
CA THR A 72 -15.30 6.62 6.10
C THR A 72 -15.01 7.61 7.23
N LEU A 73 -15.67 8.77 7.24
CA LEU A 73 -15.49 9.76 8.31
C LEU A 73 -15.89 9.19 9.69
N GLU A 74 -16.98 8.42 9.76
CA GLU A 74 -17.43 7.79 11.00
C GLU A 74 -16.41 6.75 11.51
N GLU A 75 -15.90 5.92 10.61
CA GLU A 75 -14.84 4.96 10.92
C GLU A 75 -13.56 5.65 11.41
N HIS A 76 -13.16 6.73 10.73
CA HIS A 76 -12.00 7.51 11.15
C HIS A 76 -12.19 8.06 12.57
N ARG A 77 -13.35 8.67 12.87
CA ARG A 77 -13.68 9.13 14.23
C ARG A 77 -13.64 8.00 15.27
N LYS A 78 -14.15 6.82 14.94
CA LYS A 78 -14.08 5.62 15.81
C LYS A 78 -12.63 5.18 16.06
N ILE A 79 -11.79 5.19 15.02
CA ILE A 79 -10.36 4.87 15.13
C ILE A 79 -9.66 5.85 16.09
N LEU A 80 -9.91 7.16 15.94
CA LEU A 80 -9.34 8.19 16.81
C LEU A 80 -9.81 8.06 18.26
N ALA A 81 -11.12 7.84 18.47
CA ALA A 81 -11.70 7.68 19.80
C ALA A 81 -11.15 6.44 20.53
N GLY A 82 -10.84 5.37 19.79
CA GLY A 82 -10.21 4.18 20.33
C GLY A 82 -8.71 4.33 20.62
N GLU A 83 -8.03 5.32 20.03
CA GLU A 83 -6.59 5.51 20.16
C GLU A 83 -6.23 6.42 21.34
N ARG A 84 -5.45 5.87 22.29
CA ARG A 84 -5.02 6.58 23.49
C ARG A 84 -3.65 7.25 23.31
N ASN A 85 -2.84 6.73 22.41
CA ASN A 85 -1.53 7.30 22.14
C ASN A 85 -1.68 8.55 21.26
N ALA A 86 -1.26 9.71 21.77
CA ALA A 86 -1.39 11.00 21.10
C ALA A 86 -0.68 11.02 19.73
N GLU A 87 0.51 10.45 19.63
CA GLU A 87 1.30 10.38 18.39
C GLU A 87 0.59 9.55 17.32
N TRP A 88 0.02 8.40 17.70
CA TRP A 88 -0.77 7.59 16.77
C TRP A 88 -2.07 8.27 16.35
N ARG A 89 -2.73 8.97 17.27
CA ARG A 89 -3.95 9.72 16.98
C ARG A 89 -3.67 10.85 15.99
N ALA A 90 -2.59 11.61 16.20
CA ALA A 90 -2.13 12.64 15.28
C ALA A 90 -1.72 12.04 13.93
N TYR A 91 -0.99 10.93 13.92
CA TYR A 91 -0.59 10.22 12.70
C TYR A 91 -1.79 9.80 11.84
N TYR A 92 -2.86 9.27 12.46
CA TYR A 92 -4.08 8.95 11.73
C TYR A 92 -4.81 10.19 11.20
N ASN A 93 -4.82 11.30 11.94
CA ASN A 93 -5.35 12.58 11.46
C ASN A 93 -4.57 13.09 10.25
N VAL A 94 -3.23 13.11 10.31
CA VAL A 94 -2.41 13.57 9.18
C VAL A 94 -2.62 12.67 7.97
N LEU A 95 -2.70 11.34 8.14
CA LEU A 95 -3.07 10.43 7.04
C LEU A 95 -4.43 10.74 6.43
N TRP A 96 -5.43 11.05 7.27
CA TRP A 96 -6.77 11.42 6.82
C TRP A 96 -6.77 12.70 5.98
N HIS A 97 -6.08 13.74 6.43
CA HIS A 97 -6.08 15.05 5.76
C HIS A 97 -5.15 15.12 4.54
N VAL A 98 -4.00 14.45 4.58
CA VAL A 98 -2.95 14.57 3.56
C VAL A 98 -3.07 13.49 2.48
N GLY A 99 -3.55 12.28 2.82
CA GLY A 99 -3.62 11.18 1.85
C GLY A 99 -2.23 10.66 1.40
N GLY A 100 -1.17 10.93 2.17
CA GLY A 100 0.17 10.41 1.93
C GLY A 100 0.27 8.90 2.16
N SER A 101 1.38 8.28 1.74
CA SER A 101 1.62 6.88 2.10
C SER A 101 2.00 6.76 3.58
N GLN A 102 1.82 5.57 4.17
CA GLN A 102 2.16 5.37 5.58
C GLN A 102 3.61 5.71 5.90
N SER A 103 4.53 5.45 4.97
CA SER A 103 5.96 5.71 5.17
C SER A 103 6.31 7.16 4.90
N ASP A 104 5.70 7.80 3.91
CA ASP A 104 5.89 9.24 3.67
C ASP A 104 5.45 10.04 4.90
N ILE A 105 4.23 9.79 5.41
CA ILE A 105 3.71 10.53 6.57
C ILE A 105 4.47 10.19 7.86
N ALA A 106 4.95 8.95 8.02
CA ALA A 106 5.71 8.59 9.21
C ALA A 106 7.06 9.30 9.30
N ASN A 107 7.63 9.71 8.16
CA ASN A 107 8.92 10.42 8.09
C ASN A 107 8.76 11.93 7.83
N LEU A 108 7.54 12.47 7.96
CA LEU A 108 7.30 13.89 7.79
C LEU A 108 7.98 14.66 8.93
N CYS A 109 8.67 15.74 8.58
CA CYS A 109 9.41 16.60 9.48
C CYS A 109 8.67 17.92 9.70
N ALA A 110 8.97 18.61 10.80
CA ALA A 110 8.41 19.93 11.09
C ALA A 110 8.83 20.96 10.03
N GLU A 111 10.03 20.80 9.47
CA GLU A 111 10.58 21.62 8.41
C GLU A 111 9.83 21.45 7.07
N ASP A 112 9.05 20.38 6.92
CA ASP A 112 8.18 20.17 5.75
C ASP A 112 6.88 21.00 5.83
N VAL A 113 6.61 21.67 6.97
CA VAL A 113 5.40 22.47 7.21
C VAL A 113 5.73 23.97 7.11
N ASN A 114 5.22 24.61 6.06
CA ASN A 114 5.24 26.05 5.91
C ASN A 114 3.94 26.64 6.50
N TRP A 115 4.06 27.31 7.64
CA TRP A 115 2.96 27.94 8.36
C TRP A 115 2.50 29.27 7.76
N GLU A 116 3.35 29.97 7.00
CA GLU A 116 2.99 31.22 6.35
C GLU A 116 2.00 30.97 5.21
N ASP A 117 2.30 29.98 4.36
CA ASP A 117 1.48 29.60 3.22
C ASP A 117 0.43 28.51 3.54
N ASN A 118 0.46 27.94 4.76
CA ASN A 118 -0.30 26.76 5.16
C ASN A 118 -0.12 25.59 4.19
N VAL A 119 1.14 25.23 3.93
CA VAL A 119 1.54 24.20 2.97
C VAL A 119 2.40 23.13 3.64
N ILE A 120 2.13 21.86 3.32
CA ILE A 120 3.06 20.74 3.59
C ILE A 120 3.75 20.38 2.28
N SER A 121 5.08 20.33 2.30
CA SER A 121 5.92 20.01 1.15
C SER A 121 6.88 18.87 1.49
N TYR A 122 6.79 17.73 0.81
CA TYR A 122 7.69 16.60 1.05
C TYR A 122 7.97 15.80 -0.22
N SER A 123 9.09 15.06 -0.25
CA SER A 123 9.42 14.16 -1.35
C SER A 123 8.93 12.73 -1.06
N ARG A 124 8.20 12.13 -2.00
CA ARG A 124 7.74 10.75 -1.85
C ARG A 124 8.90 9.78 -1.79
N MET A 125 8.95 8.94 -0.76
CA MET A 125 10.04 7.98 -0.58
C MET A 125 10.15 6.98 -1.74
N LYS A 126 9.01 6.58 -2.32
CA LYS A 126 8.98 5.57 -3.39
C LYS A 126 9.40 6.12 -4.76
N THR A 127 9.06 7.36 -5.06
CA THR A 127 9.15 7.90 -6.43
C THR A 127 10.01 9.15 -6.55
N GLY A 128 10.42 9.77 -5.44
CA GLY A 128 11.13 11.06 -5.42
C GLY A 128 10.27 12.26 -5.83
N ALA A 129 9.01 12.05 -6.22
CA ALA A 129 8.11 13.12 -6.62
C ALA A 129 7.84 14.06 -5.43
N VAL A 130 8.01 15.36 -5.67
CA VAL A 130 7.69 16.40 -4.68
C VAL A 130 6.17 16.56 -4.63
N ILE A 131 5.63 16.51 -3.41
CA ILE A 131 4.21 16.73 -3.13
C ILE A 131 4.11 18.00 -2.31
N GLN A 132 3.23 18.90 -2.76
CA GLN A 132 2.92 20.14 -2.08
C GLN A 132 1.40 20.23 -1.88
N LEU A 133 0.96 20.38 -0.64
CA LEU A 133 -0.46 20.34 -0.28
C LEU A 133 -0.80 21.48 0.68
N HIS A 134 -1.82 22.26 0.33
CA HIS A 134 -2.39 23.24 1.25
C HIS A 134 -3.21 22.55 2.32
N PHE A 135 -3.19 23.09 3.54
CA PHE A 135 -3.96 22.57 4.65
C PHE A 135 -4.82 23.63 5.33
N GLY A 136 -5.96 23.17 5.86
CA GLY A 136 -6.89 24.02 6.60
C GLY A 136 -6.66 23.98 8.11
N THR A 137 -7.51 24.70 8.83
CA THR A 137 -7.44 24.88 10.29
C THR A 137 -7.47 23.56 11.08
N GLU A 138 -8.23 22.55 10.61
CA GLU A 138 -8.29 21.25 11.27
C GLU A 138 -6.94 20.54 11.31
N LEU A 139 -6.21 20.53 10.18
CA LEU A 139 -4.87 19.93 10.14
C LEU A 139 -3.84 20.83 10.83
N ALA A 140 -3.97 22.15 10.70
CA ALA A 140 -3.11 23.10 11.40
C ALA A 140 -3.13 22.88 12.93
N SER A 141 -4.31 22.68 13.51
CA SER A 141 -4.46 22.37 14.94
C SER A 141 -3.82 21.05 15.34
N VAL A 142 -3.79 20.05 14.46
CA VAL A 142 -3.11 18.78 14.74
C VAL A 142 -1.60 18.95 14.66
N LEU A 143 -1.11 19.69 13.66
CA LEU A 143 0.32 19.93 13.46
C LEU A 143 0.92 20.82 14.56
N SER A 144 0.16 21.76 15.12
CA SER A 144 0.65 22.66 16.18
C SER A 144 0.95 21.94 17.49
N ASP A 145 0.31 20.79 17.73
CA ASP A 145 0.52 19.96 18.92
C ASP A 145 1.71 18.99 18.75
N LEU A 146 2.33 18.93 17.57
CA LEU A 146 3.46 18.05 17.24
C LEU A 146 4.80 18.76 17.47
N PRO A 147 5.93 18.00 17.52
CA PRO A 147 7.25 18.60 17.67
C PRO A 147 7.53 19.68 16.62
N GLY A 148 8.04 20.83 17.06
CA GLY A 148 8.36 21.97 16.18
C GLY A 148 9.68 21.85 15.42
N GLN A 149 10.44 20.77 15.62
CA GLN A 149 11.70 20.49 14.92
C GLN A 149 11.87 18.99 14.68
N GLY A 150 12.41 18.61 13.52
CA GLY A 150 12.68 17.23 13.15
C GLY A 150 11.41 16.41 12.93
N LEU A 151 11.48 15.10 13.17
CA LEU A 151 10.38 14.18 12.89
C LEU A 151 9.11 14.54 13.67
N LEU A 152 7.99 14.67 12.96
CA LEU A 152 6.67 14.89 13.59
C LEU A 152 6.19 13.65 14.37
N PHE A 153 6.63 12.46 13.97
CA PHE A 153 6.29 11.20 14.62
C PHE A 153 7.54 10.35 14.97
N PRO A 154 8.38 10.78 15.93
CA PRO A 154 9.68 10.15 16.20
C PRO A 154 9.59 8.64 16.51
N ARG A 155 8.56 8.19 17.22
CA ARG A 155 8.43 6.74 17.54
C ARG A 155 7.91 5.99 16.33
N ILE A 156 6.92 6.54 15.62
CA ILE A 156 6.31 5.87 14.46
C ILE A 156 7.28 5.78 13.27
N ALA A 157 8.12 6.81 13.07
CA ALA A 157 9.20 6.83 12.07
C ALA A 157 10.16 5.65 12.26
N ASN A 158 10.54 5.39 13.51
CA ASN A 158 11.46 4.31 13.90
C ASN A 158 10.84 2.90 13.82
N MET A 159 9.54 2.78 13.56
CA MET A 159 8.89 1.47 13.39
C MET A 159 9.07 0.91 11.98
N LYS A 160 9.03 -0.42 11.84
CA LYS A 160 8.92 -1.04 10.52
C LYS A 160 7.52 -0.82 9.96
N GLU A 161 7.43 -0.73 8.63
CA GLU A 161 6.16 -0.58 7.92
C GLU A 161 5.16 -1.72 8.27
N SER A 162 5.66 -2.95 8.40
CA SER A 162 4.86 -4.12 8.81
C SER A 162 4.26 -3.96 10.21
N ASP A 163 5.00 -3.35 11.12
CA ASP A 163 4.60 -3.20 12.52
C ASP A 163 3.55 -2.10 12.64
N ARG A 164 3.74 -0.99 11.91
CA ARG A 164 2.72 0.06 11.77
C ARG A 164 1.41 -0.49 11.22
N ALA A 165 1.48 -1.27 10.14
CA ALA A 165 0.31 -1.89 9.53
C ALA A 165 -0.39 -2.88 10.49
N SER A 166 0.39 -3.64 11.27
CA SER A 166 -0.14 -4.60 12.24
C SER A 166 -0.84 -3.90 13.41
N LEU A 167 -0.27 -2.81 13.94
CA LEU A 167 -0.90 -2.00 14.98
C LEU A 167 -2.19 -1.35 14.49
N PHE A 168 -2.19 -0.76 13.29
CA PHE A 168 -3.41 -0.21 12.70
C PHE A 168 -4.49 -1.29 12.53
N ARG A 169 -4.13 -2.49 12.06
CA ARG A 169 -5.07 -3.60 11.93
C ARG A 169 -5.64 -4.03 13.28
N ARG A 170 -4.81 -4.06 14.33
CA ARG A 170 -5.27 -4.32 15.70
C ARG A 170 -6.24 -3.23 16.16
N ARG A 171 -5.92 -1.96 15.92
CA ARG A 171 -6.79 -0.82 16.25
C ARG A 171 -8.16 -0.95 15.57
N CYS A 172 -8.19 -1.19 14.26
CA CYS A 172 -9.44 -1.39 13.51
C CYS A 172 -10.27 -2.54 14.11
N ARG A 173 -9.64 -3.68 14.43
CA ARG A 173 -10.33 -4.82 15.04
C ARG A 173 -10.97 -4.47 16.38
N LEU A 174 -10.27 -3.71 17.23
CA LEU A 174 -10.78 -3.30 18.55
C LEU A 174 -12.00 -2.39 18.46
N VAL A 175 -12.13 -1.61 17.39
CA VAL A 175 -13.27 -0.71 17.16
C VAL A 175 -14.30 -1.27 16.16
N GLY A 176 -14.21 -2.57 15.82
CA GLY A 176 -15.18 -3.26 14.96
C GLY A 176 -15.09 -2.92 13.47
N ILE A 177 -13.98 -2.35 13.01
CA ILE A 177 -13.79 -1.94 11.61
C ILE A 177 -13.03 -3.02 10.84
N SER A 178 -13.52 -3.36 9.64
CA SER A 178 -12.92 -4.36 8.76
C SER A 178 -12.83 -3.88 7.30
N GLY A 179 -11.97 -4.53 6.52
CA GLY A 179 -11.78 -4.22 5.09
C GLY A 179 -10.91 -3.01 4.78
N VAL A 180 -10.25 -2.41 5.79
CA VAL A 180 -9.38 -1.24 5.63
C VAL A 180 -7.95 -1.48 6.11
N SER A 181 -7.02 -0.68 5.59
CA SER A 181 -5.60 -0.64 5.96
C SER A 181 -5.12 0.80 6.03
N LEU A 182 -3.86 1.07 6.44
CA LEU A 182 -3.32 2.45 6.38
C LEU A 182 -3.38 3.03 4.96
N HIS A 183 -3.25 2.18 3.94
CA HIS A 183 -3.40 2.58 2.54
C HIS A 183 -4.83 3.05 2.20
N SER A 184 -5.83 2.64 2.98
CA SER A 184 -7.22 3.06 2.79
C SER A 184 -7.44 4.55 2.98
N TYR A 185 -6.63 5.24 3.78
CA TYR A 185 -6.70 6.69 3.94
C TYR A 185 -6.46 7.45 2.63
N ARG A 186 -5.69 6.87 1.71
CA ARG A 186 -5.44 7.45 0.39
C ARG A 186 -6.68 7.45 -0.48
N TYR A 187 -7.47 6.37 -0.41
CA TYR A 187 -8.77 6.32 -1.09
C TYR A 187 -9.76 7.28 -0.44
N SER A 188 -9.78 7.37 0.90
CA SER A 188 -10.60 8.36 1.62
C SER A 188 -10.31 9.79 1.16
N TRP A 189 -9.03 10.14 1.06
CA TRP A 189 -8.62 11.46 0.59
C TRP A 189 -9.06 11.70 -0.86
N ALA A 190 -8.85 10.71 -1.75
CA ALA A 190 -9.25 10.80 -3.15
C ALA A 190 -10.76 10.99 -3.33
N GLU A 191 -11.56 10.24 -2.58
CA GLU A 191 -13.02 10.32 -2.58
C GLU A 191 -13.48 11.71 -2.11
N ARG A 192 -12.91 12.23 -1.02
CA ARG A 192 -13.22 13.58 -0.52
C ARG A 192 -12.80 14.68 -1.49
N ALA A 193 -11.62 14.58 -2.09
CA ALA A 193 -11.15 15.53 -3.10
C ALA A 193 -12.12 15.55 -4.30
N ARG A 194 -12.54 14.39 -4.78
CA ARG A 194 -13.53 14.27 -5.87
C ARG A 194 -14.87 14.90 -5.48
N SER A 195 -15.39 14.63 -4.28
CA SER A 195 -16.64 15.23 -3.79
C SER A 195 -16.54 16.75 -3.65
N ALA A 196 -15.35 17.28 -3.34
CA ALA A 196 -15.07 18.71 -3.31
C ALA A 196 -14.85 19.33 -4.71
N GLY A 197 -15.00 18.56 -5.78
CA GLY A 197 -14.86 19.03 -7.16
C GLY A 197 -13.42 19.11 -7.66
N TYR A 198 -12.44 18.51 -6.97
CA TYR A 198 -11.06 18.47 -7.48
C TYR A 198 -11.00 17.65 -8.78
N PRO A 199 -10.41 18.20 -9.86
CA PRO A 199 -10.22 17.45 -11.08
C PRO A 199 -9.34 16.21 -10.83
N GLU A 200 -9.73 15.09 -11.44
CA GLU A 200 -9.12 13.77 -11.18
C GLU A 200 -7.60 13.76 -11.36
N ARG A 201 -7.08 14.53 -12.33
CA ARG A 201 -5.64 14.68 -12.57
C ARG A 201 -4.88 15.18 -11.33
N PHE A 202 -5.43 16.15 -10.60
CA PHE A 202 -4.80 16.72 -9.41
C PHE A 202 -4.89 15.77 -8.22
N ALA A 203 -6.00 15.02 -8.12
CA ALA A 203 -6.10 13.96 -7.13
C ALA A 203 -5.10 12.81 -7.40
N GLN A 204 -4.89 12.44 -8.66
CA GLN A 204 -3.89 11.44 -9.06
C GLN A 204 -2.46 11.93 -8.81
N GLU A 205 -2.16 13.20 -9.07
CA GLU A 205 -0.86 13.82 -8.82
C GLU A 205 -0.52 13.92 -7.32
N ALA A 206 -1.47 14.34 -6.48
CA ALA A 206 -1.32 14.33 -5.02
C ALA A 206 -1.10 12.91 -4.45
N LEU A 207 -1.69 11.89 -5.10
CA LEU A 207 -1.44 10.49 -4.80
C LEU A 207 -0.17 9.96 -5.49
N GLY A 208 0.53 10.77 -6.30
CA GLY A 208 1.68 10.38 -7.11
C GLY A 208 1.42 9.14 -7.97
N HIS A 209 0.21 9.03 -8.52
CA HIS A 209 -0.16 8.06 -9.54
C HIS A 209 0.20 8.60 -10.92
N ASN A 210 1.50 8.75 -11.23
CA ASN A 210 1.90 8.96 -12.62
C ASN A 210 1.74 7.62 -13.37
N ARG A 211 0.63 7.45 -14.08
CA ARG A 211 0.46 6.39 -15.10
C ARG A 211 1.25 6.68 -16.37
N ALA A 212 2.45 7.24 -16.28
CA ALA A 212 3.28 7.58 -17.45
C ALA A 212 4.25 6.48 -17.89
N TYR A 213 4.40 5.35 -17.16
CA TYR A 213 5.41 4.32 -17.52
C TYR A 213 4.93 2.87 -17.45
N LYS A 214 3.70 2.58 -17.91
CA LYS A 214 3.28 1.18 -18.07
C LYS A 214 2.26 0.88 -19.17
N ILE A 215 2.29 1.65 -20.26
CA ILE A 215 1.55 1.33 -21.50
C ILE A 215 2.46 1.19 -22.73
N LEU A 216 3.76 1.52 -22.64
CA LEU A 216 4.71 1.34 -23.76
C LEU A 216 5.55 0.04 -23.69
N GLY A 217 5.15 -0.95 -22.87
CA GLY A 217 5.88 -2.23 -22.75
C GLY A 217 5.07 -3.49 -23.09
N GLU A 218 3.82 -3.36 -23.51
CA GLU A 218 2.95 -4.53 -23.81
C GLU A 218 2.56 -4.63 -25.30
N PHE A 219 3.30 -3.98 -26.20
CA PHE A 219 3.07 -4.08 -27.67
C PHE A 219 4.20 -4.72 -28.50
N GLU A 220 5.21 -5.35 -27.88
CA GLU A 220 6.30 -6.04 -28.62
C GLU A 220 6.45 -7.54 -28.27
N SER A 221 5.34 -8.27 -28.14
CA SER A 221 5.40 -9.75 -28.18
C SER A 221 4.16 -10.37 -28.83
N ARG A 222 3.79 -9.80 -29.99
CA ARG A 222 3.03 -10.49 -31.02
C ARG A 222 3.85 -10.50 -32.30
N GLY A 223 4.75 -11.48 -32.36
CA GLY A 223 5.49 -11.95 -33.52
C GLY A 223 5.85 -13.40 -33.24
#